data_AF-A0A0C9XHA9-F1
#
_entry.id   AF-A0A0C9XHA9-F1
#
_cell.length_a   1.000
_cell.length_b   1.000
_cell.length_c   1.000
_cell.angle_alpha   90.00
_cell.angle_beta   90.00
_cell.angle_gamma   90.00
#
_symmetry.space_group_name_H-M   'P 1'
#
loop_
_entity.id
_entity.type
_entity.pdbx_description
1 polymer ?
#
loop_
_entity_poly.entity_id
_entity_poly.type
_entity_poly.pdbx_seq_one_letter_code
_entity_poly.pdbx_strand_id
1 'polypeptide(L)'
;MIHIRRDQRLFVVVAVVVFLLLIAAINNDHVQVSVQTKVPQWLKHSDPPGAGQYQPHEEDYIPLPHADSPSNHHFDTTIANTTAETVIPGGAHAPGFTVFDRLYLRAGIFYVVTSDPSSWPPRRYLLAKPVEMGGGHDSEPTDEDLQFIHPSKAKEVLGEFAMRIPDFSVIVHDHSQFMKHYYHWWGEIILGFWRVYSHLAEGGGRVEDLPFPARFILTVVENDEWRDRAGVDGPFMRAVFPAAAIEKSDYWQDLIHLNTTVVFERSMLINRETAHRHPFGSKWFKMIAGTMTVSAPEDYWAPIRKALAENLLGYIPELDVNGAVTGPTTIPGLVTTKPVVTYISRQGAGRRLTDKDHEGLVEALRGLEKEGLCEVHIPLMERMSLQDQIALPAKSTIIVGVHGNGLTHQLWMPPSDRSTVIEIFDPPSYTFDYEILSRNMGHRHYGVQNDTLLTFPKGETHEGVNYTPGFHGIAIPVYGPAVAETIRQRLTERIP
;
A
#
# COMPACT_ATOMS: atom_id res chain seq x y z
N MET A 1 -58.27 4.97 23.82
CA MET A 1 -58.25 3.57 23.34
C MET A 1 -59.24 3.47 22.18
N ILE A 2 -58.78 3.63 20.94
CA ILE A 2 -59.65 3.76 19.76
C ILE A 2 -60.10 2.35 19.33
N HIS A 3 -61.40 2.10 19.41
CA HIS A 3 -61.99 0.80 19.08
C HIS A 3 -62.21 0.71 17.56
N ILE A 4 -61.16 0.28 16.84
CA ILE A 4 -61.21 0.05 15.39
C ILE A 4 -62.08 -1.19 15.14
N ARG A 5 -63.20 -0.99 14.43
CA ARG A 5 -64.17 -2.04 14.03
C ARG A 5 -63.47 -3.13 13.21
N ARG A 6 -63.93 -4.37 13.35
CA ARG A 6 -63.34 -5.58 12.73
C ARG A 6 -63.13 -5.42 11.21
N ASP A 7 -64.02 -4.70 10.56
CA ASP A 7 -64.00 -4.46 9.11
C ASP A 7 -62.90 -3.46 8.70
N GLN A 8 -62.57 -2.51 9.59
CA GLN A 8 -61.45 -1.58 9.39
C GLN A 8 -60.10 -2.26 9.65
N ARG A 9 -60.03 -3.27 10.53
CA ARG A 9 -58.81 -4.07 10.72
C ARG A 9 -58.45 -4.86 9.46
N LEU A 10 -59.47 -5.42 8.79
CA LEU A 10 -59.25 -6.12 7.52
C LEU A 10 -58.73 -5.14 6.45
N PHE A 11 -59.29 -3.93 6.40
CA PHE A 11 -58.84 -2.91 5.45
C PHE A 11 -57.40 -2.46 5.71
N VAL A 12 -57.00 -2.30 6.98
CA VAL A 12 -55.62 -1.95 7.34
C VAL A 12 -54.66 -3.09 7.02
N VAL A 13 -55.02 -4.34 7.30
CA VAL A 13 -54.18 -5.51 6.96
C VAL A 13 -54.03 -5.65 5.45
N VAL A 14 -55.11 -5.50 4.69
CA VAL A 14 -55.05 -5.52 3.21
C VAL A 14 -54.21 -4.36 2.68
N ALA A 15 -54.34 -3.15 3.23
CA ALA A 15 -53.53 -2.01 2.83
C ALA A 15 -52.03 -2.21 3.14
N VAL A 16 -51.69 -2.80 4.30
CA VAL A 16 -50.30 -3.12 4.65
C VAL A 16 -49.75 -4.23 3.75
N VAL A 17 -50.54 -5.26 3.44
CA VAL A 17 -50.11 -6.34 2.52
C VAL A 17 -49.93 -5.80 1.10
N VAL A 18 -50.85 -4.97 0.61
CA VAL A 18 -50.71 -4.32 -0.71
C VAL A 18 -49.51 -3.38 -0.73
N PHE A 19 -49.25 -2.62 0.33
CA PHE A 19 -48.07 -1.75 0.44
C PHE A 19 -46.76 -2.55 0.48
N LEU A 20 -46.72 -3.66 1.21
CA LEU A 20 -45.56 -4.57 1.23
C LEU A 20 -45.35 -5.27 -0.12
N LEU A 21 -46.44 -5.65 -0.82
CA LEU A 21 -46.36 -6.18 -2.17
C LEU A 21 -45.94 -5.11 -3.19
N LEU A 22 -46.33 -3.84 -2.99
CA LEU A 22 -45.86 -2.73 -3.81
C LEU A 22 -44.37 -2.45 -3.59
N ILE A 23 -43.90 -2.48 -2.34
CA ILE A 23 -42.46 -2.39 -2.01
C ILE A 23 -41.71 -3.59 -2.60
N ALA A 24 -42.27 -4.80 -2.50
CA ALA A 24 -41.67 -5.99 -3.09
C ALA A 24 -41.63 -5.90 -4.62
N ALA A 25 -42.66 -5.37 -5.28
CA ALA A 25 -42.69 -5.16 -6.72
C ALA A 25 -41.71 -4.05 -7.17
N ILE A 26 -41.63 -2.93 -6.44
CA ILE A 26 -40.67 -1.85 -6.70
C ILE A 26 -39.22 -2.34 -6.46
N ASN A 27 -39.00 -3.23 -5.49
CA ASN A 27 -37.69 -3.87 -5.28
C ASN A 27 -37.40 -5.01 -6.26
N ASN A 28 -38.42 -5.64 -6.86
CA ASN A 28 -38.23 -6.68 -7.89
C ASN A 28 -37.89 -6.10 -9.26
N ASP A 29 -38.33 -4.87 -9.56
CA ASP A 29 -37.99 -4.16 -10.81
C ASP A 29 -36.56 -3.58 -10.82
N HIS A 30 -35.76 -3.82 -9.77
CA HIS A 30 -34.33 -3.52 -9.73
C HIS A 30 -33.41 -4.74 -9.62
N VAL A 31 -33.90 -5.95 -9.91
CA VAL A 31 -33.04 -7.15 -10.00
C VAL A 31 -33.29 -7.93 -11.30
N GLN A 32 -32.99 -7.25 -12.41
CA GLN A 32 -32.34 -7.89 -13.56
C GLN A 32 -31.24 -6.96 -14.08
N VAL A 33 -30.22 -6.73 -13.25
CA VAL A 33 -28.91 -6.40 -13.80
C VAL A 33 -28.38 -7.70 -14.37
N SER A 34 -28.36 -7.81 -15.70
CA SER A 34 -27.50 -8.78 -16.36
C SER A 34 -26.10 -8.55 -15.82
N VAL A 35 -25.59 -9.49 -15.03
CA VAL A 35 -24.19 -9.52 -14.65
C VAL A 35 -23.43 -10.00 -15.90
N GLN A 36 -23.37 -9.15 -16.91
CA GLN A 36 -22.17 -9.07 -17.72
C GLN A 36 -21.11 -8.51 -16.78
N THR A 37 -20.25 -9.40 -16.30
CA THR A 37 -18.94 -9.05 -15.73
C THR A 37 -18.18 -8.21 -16.76
N LYS A 38 -18.43 -6.90 -16.75
CA LYS A 38 -17.55 -5.93 -17.38
C LYS A 38 -16.31 -5.87 -16.51
N VAL A 39 -15.36 -6.77 -16.77
CA VAL A 39 -13.94 -6.51 -16.53
C VAL A 39 -13.68 -5.06 -17.03
N PRO A 40 -13.05 -4.18 -16.22
CA PRO A 40 -12.72 -2.83 -16.65
C PRO A 40 -12.06 -2.86 -18.02
N GLN A 41 -12.41 -1.93 -18.91
CA GLN A 41 -11.98 -1.97 -20.31
C GLN A 41 -10.45 -1.97 -20.47
N TRP A 42 -9.71 -1.41 -19.51
CA TRP A 42 -8.24 -1.45 -19.45
C TRP A 42 -7.65 -2.83 -19.09
N LEU A 43 -8.43 -3.73 -18.49
CA LEU A 43 -8.08 -5.15 -18.27
C LEU A 43 -8.54 -6.06 -19.42
N LYS A 44 -9.35 -5.55 -20.37
CA LYS A 44 -9.89 -6.33 -21.51
C LYS A 44 -9.05 -6.25 -22.79
N HIS A 45 -8.03 -5.41 -22.84
CA HIS A 45 -7.16 -5.30 -24.02
C HIS A 45 -6.03 -6.33 -23.95
N SER A 46 -6.29 -7.48 -24.59
CA SER A 46 -5.29 -8.22 -25.34
C SER A 46 -4.67 -7.29 -26.39
N ASP A 47 -3.34 -7.18 -26.32
CA ASP A 47 -2.41 -6.52 -27.24
C ASP A 47 -2.70 -5.06 -27.64
N PRO A 48 -1.82 -4.08 -27.30
CA PRO A 48 -1.94 -2.74 -27.87
C PRO A 48 -1.70 -2.80 -29.39
N PRO A 49 -2.64 -2.32 -30.23
CA PRO A 49 -2.38 -2.13 -31.64
C PRO A 49 -1.46 -0.92 -31.77
N GLY A 50 -0.16 -1.19 -31.81
CA GLY A 50 0.87 -0.14 -31.79
C GLY A 50 2.01 -0.37 -30.80
N ALA A 51 2.23 -1.59 -30.30
CA ALA A 51 3.56 -2.00 -29.83
C ALA A 51 4.54 -2.02 -31.02
N GLY A 52 4.88 -0.83 -31.53
CA GLY A 52 6.24 -0.63 -32.01
C GLY A 52 7.15 -1.04 -30.87
N GLN A 53 8.11 -1.91 -31.17
CA GLN A 53 9.11 -2.41 -30.24
C GLN A 53 9.86 -1.21 -29.63
N TYR A 54 9.33 -0.66 -28.54
CA TYR A 54 10.12 0.15 -27.63
C TYR A 54 10.54 -0.78 -26.51
N GLN A 55 11.71 -1.39 -26.70
CA GLN A 55 12.48 -1.91 -25.59
C GLN A 55 13.10 -0.69 -24.89
N PRO A 56 12.72 -0.37 -23.65
CA PRO A 56 13.53 0.54 -22.86
C PRO A 56 14.89 -0.15 -22.66
N HIS A 57 15.95 0.45 -23.18
CA HIS A 57 17.29 -0.03 -22.87
C HIS A 57 17.55 0.23 -21.40
N GLU A 58 18.03 -0.80 -20.70
CA GLU A 58 18.50 -0.72 -19.30
C GLU A 58 19.56 0.39 -19.11
N GLU A 59 20.18 0.86 -20.21
CA GLU A 59 21.18 1.93 -20.29
C GLU A 59 20.63 3.36 -20.08
N ASP A 60 19.31 3.60 -20.17
CA ASP A 60 18.73 4.94 -19.97
C ASP A 60 18.60 5.33 -18.48
N TYR A 61 18.83 4.38 -17.57
CA TYR A 61 18.79 4.63 -16.13
C TYR A 61 20.20 4.51 -15.54
N ILE A 62 20.83 5.66 -15.28
CA ILE A 62 22.06 5.73 -14.50
C ILE A 62 21.66 6.05 -13.05
N PRO A 63 21.84 5.13 -12.09
CA PRO A 63 21.68 5.45 -10.68
C PRO A 63 22.60 6.62 -10.31
N LEU A 64 22.06 7.63 -9.61
CA LEU A 64 22.87 8.76 -9.16
C LEU A 64 23.98 8.26 -8.22
N PRO A 65 25.24 8.72 -8.39
CA PRO A 65 26.30 8.37 -7.46
C PRO A 65 26.00 8.93 -6.05
N HIS A 66 26.46 8.20 -5.03
CA HIS A 66 26.32 8.57 -3.62
C HIS A 66 26.79 10.02 -3.37
N ALA A 67 25.92 10.82 -2.75
CA ALA A 67 26.19 12.20 -2.36
C ALA A 67 25.91 12.41 -0.86
N ASP A 68 26.57 13.43 -0.31
CA ASP A 68 27.04 13.61 1.07
C ASP A 68 26.05 13.37 2.24
N SER A 69 26.67 13.06 3.39
CA SER A 69 26.07 12.79 4.70
C SER A 69 25.04 13.83 5.17
N PRO A 70 24.04 13.42 5.98
CA PRO A 70 23.00 14.32 6.47
C PRO A 70 23.58 15.35 7.46
N SER A 71 23.51 16.63 7.10
CA SER A 71 23.83 17.73 8.02
C SER A 71 22.65 17.99 8.96
N ASN A 72 22.90 17.84 10.26
CA ASN A 72 21.99 18.31 11.32
C ASN A 72 21.93 19.85 11.28
N HIS A 73 20.89 20.41 10.67
CA HIS A 73 20.66 21.85 10.69
C HIS A 73 19.78 22.26 11.87
N HIS A 74 20.39 23.00 12.79
CA HIS A 74 19.73 23.82 13.80
C HIS A 74 18.72 24.78 13.16
N PHE A 75 17.58 24.98 13.83
CA PHE A 75 16.54 25.94 13.45
C PHE A 75 17.09 27.37 13.39
N ASP A 76 17.43 27.83 12.19
CA ASP A 76 17.60 29.25 11.92
C ASP A 76 16.23 29.87 11.59
N THR A 77 15.84 30.88 12.36
CA THR A 77 14.59 31.64 12.19
C THR A 77 14.68 32.69 11.09
N THR A 78 15.75 32.71 10.31
CA THR A 78 15.89 33.59 9.15
C THR A 78 14.90 33.23 8.04
N ILE A 79 14.36 34.24 7.39
CA ILE A 79 13.51 34.10 6.20
C ILE A 79 14.22 33.20 5.17
N ALA A 80 13.53 32.19 4.65
CA ALA A 80 14.13 31.29 3.68
C ALA A 80 14.43 32.04 2.37
N ASN A 81 15.71 32.14 2.03
CA ASN A 81 16.17 32.75 0.79
C ASN A 81 15.83 31.81 -0.39
N THR A 82 15.14 32.35 -1.40
CA THR A 82 14.67 31.60 -2.58
C THR A 82 15.78 31.15 -3.52
N THR A 83 17.02 31.60 -3.31
CA THR A 83 18.17 31.20 -4.15
C THR A 83 18.86 29.92 -3.68
N ALA A 84 18.47 29.34 -2.55
CA ALA A 84 19.09 28.12 -2.06
C ALA A 84 18.72 26.94 -2.96
N GLU A 85 19.72 26.17 -3.39
CA GLU A 85 19.51 25.04 -4.28
C GLU A 85 18.70 23.91 -3.62
N THR A 86 17.76 23.36 -4.37
CA THR A 86 17.05 22.12 -4.04
C THR A 86 18.04 20.96 -4.09
N VAL A 87 17.85 19.93 -3.25
CA VAL A 87 18.73 18.75 -3.21
C VAL A 87 17.88 17.49 -3.11
N ILE A 88 18.31 16.38 -3.73
CA ILE A 88 17.81 15.03 -3.43
C ILE A 88 18.75 14.42 -2.38
N PRO A 89 18.43 14.48 -1.08
CA PRO A 89 19.35 14.04 -0.03
C PRO A 89 19.68 12.56 -0.21
N GLY A 90 20.96 12.20 -0.12
CA GLY A 90 21.44 10.83 -0.29
C GLY A 90 21.09 10.16 -1.62
N GLY A 91 20.62 10.91 -2.63
CA GLY A 91 20.10 10.31 -3.86
C GLY A 91 18.81 9.51 -3.67
N ALA A 92 18.03 9.77 -2.61
CA ALA A 92 16.77 9.09 -2.30
C ALA A 92 15.67 9.35 -3.35
N HIS A 93 15.77 8.61 -4.45
CA HIS A 93 14.92 8.72 -5.63
C HIS A 93 14.64 7.34 -6.24
N ALA A 94 13.38 7.13 -6.58
CA ALA A 94 12.93 6.25 -7.65
C ALA A 94 11.89 7.02 -8.47
N PRO A 95 11.65 6.68 -9.76
CA PRO A 95 10.54 7.28 -10.49
C PRO A 95 9.25 7.26 -9.65
N GLY A 96 8.62 8.43 -9.50
CA GLY A 96 7.39 8.60 -8.73
C GLY A 96 7.54 8.62 -7.21
N PHE A 97 8.76 8.52 -6.68
CA PHE A 97 9.08 8.66 -5.25
C PHE A 97 10.40 9.41 -5.09
N THR A 98 10.36 10.71 -4.83
CA THR A 98 11.60 11.51 -4.70
C THR A 98 11.57 12.33 -3.43
N VAL A 99 12.61 12.21 -2.60
CA VAL A 99 12.83 13.11 -1.47
C VAL A 99 13.54 14.37 -1.96
N PHE A 100 13.09 15.52 -1.51
CA PHE A 100 13.67 16.82 -1.78
C PHE A 100 13.94 17.55 -0.48
N ASP A 101 15.09 18.19 -0.38
CA ASP A 101 15.32 19.31 0.52
C ASP A 101 15.13 20.61 -0.28
N ARG A 102 14.34 21.54 0.27
CA ARG A 102 14.02 22.85 -0.33
C ARG A 102 13.32 22.73 -1.69
N LEU A 103 12.20 22.01 -1.73
CA LEU A 103 11.30 22.03 -2.88
C LEU A 103 10.41 23.28 -2.80
N TYR A 104 10.39 24.09 -3.85
CA TYR A 104 9.62 25.32 -3.88
C TYR A 104 8.29 25.12 -4.61
N LEU A 105 7.26 25.85 -4.20
CA LEU A 105 5.95 25.90 -4.82
C LEU A 105 5.55 27.36 -5.00
N ARG A 106 5.12 27.74 -6.20
CA ARG A 106 4.51 29.06 -6.46
C ARG A 106 3.43 28.91 -7.51
N ALA A 107 2.25 29.47 -7.24
CA ALA A 107 1.10 29.42 -8.16
C ALA A 107 0.75 28.00 -8.66
N GLY A 108 0.93 26.99 -7.81
CA GLY A 108 0.67 25.58 -8.14
C GLY A 108 1.79 24.86 -8.89
N ILE A 109 2.86 25.56 -9.25
CA ILE A 109 4.02 25.01 -9.99
C ILE A 109 5.12 24.67 -8.99
N PHE A 110 5.68 23.46 -9.10
CA PHE A 110 6.89 23.08 -8.36
C PHE A 110 8.14 23.68 -9.00
N TYR A 111 9.10 24.12 -8.20
CA TYR A 111 10.38 24.62 -8.69
C TYR A 111 11.53 23.89 -8.01
N VAL A 112 12.42 23.36 -8.85
CA VAL A 112 13.73 22.83 -8.47
C VAL A 112 14.75 23.91 -8.79
N VAL A 113 15.36 24.48 -7.75
CA VAL A 113 16.43 25.47 -7.91
C VAL A 113 17.75 24.72 -8.01
N THR A 114 18.41 24.76 -9.16
CA THR A 114 19.68 24.03 -9.39
C THR A 114 20.54 24.76 -10.42
N SER A 115 21.85 24.80 -10.18
CA SER A 115 22.80 25.33 -11.16
C SER A 115 23.10 24.35 -12.30
N ASP A 116 22.79 23.07 -12.11
CA ASP A 116 23.00 22.01 -13.11
C ASP A 116 21.74 21.13 -13.25
N PRO A 117 20.78 21.53 -14.10
CA PRO A 117 19.59 20.71 -14.38
C PRO A 117 19.90 19.36 -15.02
N SER A 118 21.07 19.17 -15.63
CA SER A 118 21.43 17.91 -16.32
C SER A 118 21.78 16.79 -15.34
N SER A 119 22.16 17.15 -14.10
CA SER A 119 22.39 16.21 -13.00
C SER A 119 21.10 15.66 -12.37
N TRP A 120 19.93 16.19 -12.73
CA TRP A 120 18.66 15.80 -12.15
C TRP A 120 17.94 14.73 -12.98
N PRO A 121 17.13 13.86 -12.34
CA PRO A 121 16.20 13.03 -13.08
C PRO A 121 15.32 13.92 -13.98
N PRO A 122 15.10 13.52 -15.25
CA PRO A 122 14.15 14.20 -16.12
C PRO A 122 12.82 14.44 -15.42
N ARG A 123 12.17 15.57 -15.68
CA ARG A 123 10.87 15.96 -15.08
C ARG A 123 9.86 14.82 -15.03
N ARG A 124 9.79 14.04 -16.10
CA ARG A 124 8.88 12.91 -16.27
C ARG A 124 9.12 11.74 -15.31
N TYR A 125 10.26 11.70 -14.63
CA TYR A 125 10.55 10.73 -13.57
C TYR A 125 10.37 11.33 -12.16
N LEU A 126 10.10 12.63 -12.05
CA LEU A 126 9.78 13.30 -10.79
C LEU A 126 8.27 13.45 -10.57
N LEU A 127 7.53 13.80 -11.63
CA LEU A 127 6.10 14.13 -11.56
C LEU A 127 5.35 13.76 -12.84
N ALA A 128 4.03 13.65 -12.73
CA ALA A 128 3.08 13.59 -13.83
C ALA A 128 1.83 14.39 -13.43
N LYS A 129 1.00 14.73 -14.41
CA LYS A 129 -0.29 15.38 -14.11
C LYS A 129 -1.18 14.41 -13.33
N PRO A 130 -1.92 14.85 -12.30
CA PRO A 130 -2.66 13.98 -11.40
C PRO A 130 -4.04 13.65 -11.98
N VAL A 131 -4.05 13.05 -13.16
CA VAL A 131 -5.24 12.67 -13.93
C VAL A 131 -5.56 11.19 -13.77
N GLU A 132 -6.78 10.79 -14.16
CA GLU A 132 -7.18 9.38 -14.11
C GLU A 132 -6.30 8.52 -15.06
N MET A 133 -5.65 7.50 -14.49
CA MET A 133 -4.80 6.59 -15.24
C MET A 133 -5.65 5.70 -16.14
N GLY A 134 -5.24 5.55 -17.41
CA GLY A 134 -5.98 4.78 -18.41
C GLY A 134 -7.19 5.51 -19.01
N GLY A 135 -7.47 6.76 -18.59
CA GLY A 135 -8.56 7.59 -19.13
C GLY A 135 -8.28 8.21 -20.51
N GLY A 136 -7.10 7.97 -21.09
CA GLY A 136 -6.67 8.58 -22.35
C GLY A 136 -6.25 10.06 -22.23
N HIS A 137 -6.03 10.53 -21.00
CA HIS A 137 -5.49 11.86 -20.73
C HIS A 137 -3.98 11.91 -20.95
N ASP A 138 -3.47 13.06 -21.41
CA ASP A 138 -2.04 13.33 -21.43
C ASP A 138 -1.55 13.60 -20.00
N SER A 139 -0.72 12.69 -19.50
CA SER A 139 -0.14 12.75 -18.15
C SER A 139 1.27 13.37 -18.14
N GLU A 140 1.81 13.78 -19.29
CA GLU A 140 3.17 14.31 -19.37
C GLU A 140 3.27 15.68 -18.68
N PRO A 141 4.21 15.86 -17.75
CA PRO A 141 4.35 17.11 -17.01
C PRO A 141 4.97 18.21 -17.89
N THR A 142 4.49 19.44 -17.75
CA THR A 142 4.99 20.62 -18.46
C THR A 142 5.64 21.61 -17.48
N ASP A 143 5.98 22.80 -17.97
CA ASP A 143 6.43 23.91 -17.14
C ASP A 143 5.31 24.43 -16.22
N GLU A 144 4.05 24.02 -16.43
CA GLU A 144 2.91 24.31 -15.54
C GLU A 144 2.87 23.36 -14.33
N ASP A 145 3.68 22.30 -14.33
CA ASP A 145 3.71 21.32 -13.24
C ASP A 145 5.02 21.42 -12.44
N LEU A 146 6.18 21.42 -13.12
CA LEU A 146 7.49 21.49 -12.49
C LEU A 146 8.53 22.20 -13.37
N GLN A 147 9.27 23.17 -12.83
CA GLN A 147 10.35 23.87 -13.53
C GLN A 147 11.71 23.71 -12.85
N PHE A 148 12.75 23.57 -13.65
CA PHE A 148 14.14 23.72 -13.19
C PHE A 148 14.57 25.17 -13.43
N ILE A 149 15.05 25.85 -12.39
CA ILE A 149 15.51 27.23 -12.50
C ILE A 149 16.90 27.41 -11.90
N HIS A 150 17.72 28.23 -12.55
CA HIS A 150 19.05 28.56 -12.05
C HIS A 150 18.94 29.47 -10.80
N PRO A 151 19.81 29.33 -9.77
CA PRO A 151 19.80 30.18 -8.59
C PRO A 151 19.81 31.68 -8.88
N SER A 152 20.51 32.11 -9.93
CA SER A 152 20.54 33.53 -10.37
C SER A 152 19.20 34.06 -10.88
N LYS A 153 18.28 33.18 -11.27
CA LYS A 153 16.92 33.51 -11.72
C LYS A 153 15.85 33.28 -10.64
N ALA A 154 16.22 32.64 -9.53
CA ALA A 154 15.26 32.27 -8.50
C ALA A 154 14.55 33.48 -7.90
N LYS A 155 15.22 34.60 -7.62
CA LYS A 155 14.55 35.80 -7.08
C LYS A 155 13.54 36.43 -8.04
N GLU A 156 13.80 36.36 -9.34
CA GLU A 156 12.89 36.86 -10.38
C GLU A 156 11.61 36.00 -10.42
N VAL A 157 11.76 34.67 -10.33
CA VAL A 157 10.67 33.69 -10.49
C VAL A 157 9.94 33.38 -9.18
N LEU A 158 10.63 33.40 -8.04
CA LEU A 158 10.11 33.00 -6.72
C LEU A 158 9.97 34.20 -5.76
N GLY A 159 10.38 35.39 -6.17
CA GLY A 159 10.44 36.55 -5.27
C GLY A 159 11.58 36.48 -4.26
N GLU A 160 11.66 37.46 -3.37
CA GLU A 160 12.77 37.59 -2.42
C GLU A 160 12.71 36.61 -1.24
N PHE A 161 11.49 36.17 -0.89
CA PHE A 161 11.23 35.42 0.33
C PHE A 161 10.25 34.28 0.06
N ALA A 162 10.45 33.16 0.75
CA ALA A 162 9.52 32.05 0.76
C ALA A 162 8.91 31.85 2.16
N MET A 163 7.61 31.57 2.19
CA MET A 163 6.95 30.98 3.35
C MET A 163 7.50 29.57 3.55
N ARG A 164 8.08 29.31 4.71
CA ARG A 164 8.65 28.02 5.05
C ARG A 164 7.57 27.08 5.57
N ILE A 165 7.48 25.88 5.00
CA ILE A 165 6.76 24.74 5.54
C ILE A 165 7.80 23.83 6.20
N PRO A 166 7.89 23.83 7.55
CA PRO A 166 8.95 23.12 8.26
C PRO A 166 8.69 21.62 8.34
N ASP A 167 9.69 20.88 8.81
CA ASP A 167 9.65 19.44 9.01
C ASP A 167 9.39 18.66 7.70
N PHE A 168 9.11 17.36 7.85
CA PHE A 168 8.93 16.47 6.72
C PHE A 168 7.48 16.43 6.23
N SER A 169 7.26 16.72 4.94
CA SER A 169 5.95 16.64 4.27
C SER A 169 5.92 15.55 3.21
N VAL A 170 4.93 14.65 3.26
CA VAL A 170 4.71 13.67 2.18
C VAL A 170 3.61 14.21 1.26
N ILE A 171 3.97 14.58 0.04
CA ILE A 171 3.08 15.17 -0.97
C ILE A 171 2.68 14.06 -1.94
N VAL A 172 1.42 13.64 -1.87
CA VAL A 172 0.85 12.66 -2.80
C VAL A 172 0.12 13.42 -3.90
N HIS A 173 0.76 13.54 -5.05
CA HIS A 173 0.26 14.25 -6.23
C HIS A 173 -0.36 13.26 -7.22
N ASP A 174 -1.38 12.54 -6.76
CA ASP A 174 -2.06 11.48 -7.51
C ASP A 174 -3.58 11.66 -7.50
N HIS A 175 -4.22 11.20 -8.57
CA HIS A 175 -5.67 11.08 -8.65
C HIS A 175 -6.21 10.04 -7.64
N SER A 176 -7.42 10.25 -7.12
CA SER A 176 -8.02 9.41 -6.06
C SER A 176 -8.39 7.98 -6.50
N GLN A 177 -8.29 7.66 -7.79
CA GLN A 177 -8.72 6.40 -8.44
C GLN A 177 -8.29 5.13 -7.67
N PHE A 178 -7.06 5.10 -7.15
CA PHE A 178 -6.52 3.92 -6.46
C PHE A 178 -6.46 4.07 -4.94
N MET A 179 -6.63 5.27 -4.38
CA MET A 179 -6.39 5.52 -2.96
C MET A 179 -7.44 4.87 -2.04
N LYS A 180 -8.66 4.62 -2.54
CA LYS A 180 -9.79 4.01 -1.80
C LYS A 180 -9.62 2.51 -1.54
N HIS A 181 -8.39 2.01 -1.49
CA HIS A 181 -8.12 0.58 -1.46
C HIS A 181 -6.91 0.28 -0.58
N TYR A 182 -7.14 -0.50 0.47
CA TYR A 182 -6.16 -0.84 1.50
C TYR A 182 -4.78 -1.24 0.96
N TYR A 183 -4.75 -2.11 -0.06
CA TYR A 183 -3.49 -2.51 -0.69
C TYR A 183 -2.77 -1.34 -1.39
N HIS A 184 -3.48 -0.49 -2.12
CA HIS A 184 -2.86 0.59 -2.87
C HIS A 184 -2.38 1.71 -1.93
N TRP A 185 -3.09 1.94 -0.81
CA TRP A 185 -2.65 2.89 0.20
C TRP A 185 -1.42 2.38 0.96
N TRP A 186 -1.56 1.27 1.70
CA TRP A 186 -0.46 0.79 2.57
C TRP A 186 0.62 0.02 1.83
N GLY A 187 0.22 -0.86 0.91
CA GLY A 187 1.14 -1.73 0.17
C GLY A 187 1.85 -1.03 -0.98
N GLU A 188 1.36 0.13 -1.45
CA GLU A 188 2.04 0.88 -2.50
C GLU A 188 2.49 2.27 -2.07
N ILE A 189 1.56 3.16 -1.71
CA ILE A 189 1.91 4.55 -1.40
C ILE A 189 2.79 4.62 -0.15
N ILE A 190 2.32 4.08 0.98
CA ILE A 190 3.04 4.17 2.26
C ILE A 190 4.29 3.30 2.26
N LEU A 191 4.23 2.08 1.71
CA LEU A 191 5.40 1.21 1.62
C LEU A 191 6.50 1.82 0.73
N GLY A 192 6.16 2.31 -0.45
CA GLY A 192 7.11 2.95 -1.37
C GLY A 192 7.70 4.23 -0.77
N PHE A 193 6.86 5.05 -0.15
CA PHE A 193 7.26 6.22 0.63
C PHE A 193 8.34 5.84 1.65
N TRP A 194 8.01 4.93 2.55
CA TRP A 194 8.88 4.66 3.69
C TRP A 194 10.16 3.96 3.25
N ARG A 195 10.10 3.11 2.22
CA ARG A 195 11.27 2.47 1.63
C ARG A 195 12.26 3.48 1.07
N VAL A 196 11.81 4.39 0.20
CA VAL A 196 12.70 5.40 -0.41
C VAL A 196 13.21 6.39 0.63
N TYR A 197 12.37 6.77 1.61
CA TYR A 197 12.81 7.65 2.69
C TYR A 197 13.85 6.99 3.61
N SER A 198 13.70 5.68 3.88
CA SER A 198 14.64 4.91 4.70
C SER A 198 16.03 4.76 4.08
N HIS A 199 16.17 5.02 2.77
CA HIS A 199 17.48 5.12 2.11
C HIS A 199 18.40 6.16 2.80
N LEU A 200 17.83 7.21 3.39
CA LEU A 200 18.60 8.23 4.10
C LEU A 200 19.31 7.71 5.37
N ALA A 201 18.91 6.53 5.87
CA ALA A 201 19.59 5.87 6.97
C ALA A 201 20.76 4.98 6.51
N GLU A 202 20.92 4.75 5.21
CA GLU A 202 22.07 4.03 4.67
C GLU A 202 23.38 4.79 4.95
N GLY A 203 24.49 4.05 5.13
CA GLY A 203 25.80 4.67 5.35
C GLY A 203 26.08 5.15 6.78
N GLY A 204 25.37 4.62 7.78
CA GLY A 204 25.70 4.79 9.21
C GLY A 204 24.62 5.46 10.05
N GLY A 205 23.46 5.80 9.47
CA GLY A 205 22.28 6.23 10.20
C GLY A 205 21.44 5.06 10.73
N ARG A 206 20.38 5.38 11.47
CA ARG A 206 19.34 4.42 11.88
C ARG A 206 17.98 4.88 11.37
N VAL A 207 17.14 3.94 10.95
CA VAL A 207 15.79 4.27 10.44
C VAL A 207 14.94 4.89 11.55
N GLU A 208 15.16 4.49 12.80
CA GLU A 208 14.48 5.04 13.98
C GLU A 208 14.81 6.51 14.24
N ASP A 209 15.92 7.01 13.70
CA ASP A 209 16.31 8.42 13.82
C ASP A 209 15.66 9.29 12.72
N LEU A 210 15.03 8.68 11.71
CA LEU A 210 14.29 9.40 10.68
C LEU A 210 12.94 9.89 11.24
N PRO A 211 12.63 11.19 11.18
CA PRO A 211 11.37 11.70 11.70
C PRO A 211 10.20 11.20 10.87
N PHE A 212 9.10 10.83 11.54
CA PHE A 212 7.83 10.62 10.86
C PHE A 212 7.33 11.92 10.21
N PRO A 213 6.53 11.82 9.13
CA PRO A 213 5.97 12.99 8.47
C PRO A 213 5.16 13.84 9.45
N ALA A 214 5.37 15.16 9.42
CA ALA A 214 4.50 16.11 10.10
C ALA A 214 3.15 16.24 9.39
N ARG A 215 3.12 15.92 8.09
CA ARG A 215 1.90 15.96 7.27
C ARG A 215 1.98 15.10 6.02
N PHE A 216 0.81 14.62 5.61
CA PHE A 216 0.52 14.10 4.28
C PHE A 216 -0.35 15.13 3.56
N ILE A 217 -0.01 15.46 2.32
CA ILE A 217 -0.72 16.46 1.50
C ILE A 217 -1.22 15.77 0.24
N LEU A 218 -2.54 15.63 0.10
CA LEU A 218 -3.20 14.99 -1.02
C LEU A 218 -3.72 16.07 -1.98
N THR A 219 -2.94 16.40 -3.01
CA THR A 219 -3.08 17.69 -3.72
C THR A 219 -4.37 17.83 -4.51
N VAL A 220 -4.94 16.72 -4.98
CA VAL A 220 -6.17 16.70 -5.80
C VAL A 220 -7.27 15.81 -5.22
N VAL A 221 -7.09 15.33 -3.99
CA VAL A 221 -8.05 14.43 -3.34
C VAL A 221 -8.99 15.25 -2.50
N GLU A 222 -10.29 15.09 -2.73
CA GLU A 222 -11.32 15.78 -1.96
C GLU A 222 -11.85 14.92 -0.81
N ASN A 223 -12.38 15.56 0.24
CA ASN A 223 -13.20 14.91 1.27
C ASN A 223 -12.60 13.61 1.84
N ASP A 224 -13.29 12.48 1.66
CA ASP A 224 -12.89 11.15 2.14
C ASP A 224 -12.45 10.25 0.97
N GLU A 225 -12.01 10.82 -0.14
CA GLU A 225 -11.70 10.07 -1.35
C GLU A 225 -10.46 9.18 -1.28
N TRP A 226 -9.72 9.22 -0.17
CA TRP A 226 -8.61 8.31 0.10
C TRP A 226 -8.99 7.21 1.09
N ARG A 227 -10.17 7.27 1.72
CA ARG A 227 -10.58 6.27 2.70
C ARG A 227 -11.07 5.03 1.98
N ASP A 228 -10.53 3.88 2.36
CA ASP A 228 -10.94 2.61 1.80
C ASP A 228 -12.30 2.13 2.32
N ARG A 229 -12.90 1.21 1.57
CA ARG A 229 -14.20 0.62 1.90
C ARG A 229 -14.17 -0.25 3.17
N ALA A 230 -13.03 -0.88 3.50
CA ALA A 230 -12.90 -1.68 4.72
C ALA A 230 -12.76 -0.80 5.97
N GLY A 231 -12.47 0.50 5.79
CA GLY A 231 -12.42 1.48 6.86
C GLY A 231 -11.15 1.37 7.71
N VAL A 232 -10.04 0.91 7.13
CA VAL A 232 -8.78 0.67 7.83
C VAL A 232 -7.74 1.76 7.58
N ASP A 233 -7.71 2.37 6.39
CA ASP A 233 -6.68 3.34 6.00
C ASP A 233 -6.65 4.53 6.94
N GLY A 234 -7.82 5.11 7.18
CA GLY A 234 -7.98 6.24 8.09
C GLY A 234 -7.49 5.96 9.52
N PRO A 235 -8.09 4.98 10.22
CA PRO A 235 -7.68 4.62 11.57
C PRO A 235 -6.21 4.22 11.67
N PHE A 236 -5.68 3.44 10.73
CA PHE A 236 -4.27 3.02 10.78
C PHE A 236 -3.33 4.20 10.54
N MET A 237 -3.68 5.16 9.67
CA MET A 237 -2.88 6.37 9.50
C MET A 237 -2.80 7.18 10.81
N ARG A 238 -3.91 7.23 11.56
CA ARG A 238 -3.95 7.91 12.88
C ARG A 238 -3.20 7.14 13.96
N ALA A 239 -3.11 5.83 13.86
CA ALA A 239 -2.36 5.01 14.80
C ALA A 239 -0.85 4.98 14.51
N VAL A 240 -0.44 5.02 13.24
CA VAL A 240 0.99 5.10 12.87
C VAL A 240 1.52 6.53 13.02
N PHE A 241 0.76 7.53 12.55
CA PHE A 241 1.19 8.92 12.49
C PHE A 241 0.21 9.83 13.28
N PRO A 242 0.13 9.69 14.62
CA PRO A 242 -0.89 10.38 15.42
C PRO A 242 -0.78 11.92 15.38
N ALA A 243 0.44 12.45 15.20
CA ALA A 243 0.68 13.88 15.10
C ALA A 243 0.59 14.42 13.66
N ALA A 244 0.53 13.56 12.65
CA ALA A 244 0.54 14.00 11.26
C ALA A 244 -0.80 14.58 10.83
N ALA A 245 -0.77 15.76 10.23
CA ALA A 245 -1.91 16.27 9.48
C ALA A 245 -2.13 15.43 8.21
N ILE A 246 -3.39 15.29 7.80
CA ILE A 246 -3.75 14.70 6.51
C ILE A 246 -4.53 15.78 5.77
N GLU A 247 -3.77 16.59 5.04
CA GLU A 247 -4.24 17.74 4.28
C GLU A 247 -4.71 17.30 2.90
N LYS A 248 -5.74 17.97 2.38
CA LYS A 248 -6.42 17.61 1.14
C LYS A 248 -6.31 18.73 0.12
N SER A 249 -7.09 18.62 -0.95
CA SER A 249 -7.08 19.60 -2.03
C SER A 249 -7.41 21.02 -1.56
N ASP A 250 -8.22 21.20 -0.52
CA ASP A 250 -8.54 22.52 0.07
C ASP A 250 -7.28 23.22 0.62
N TYR A 251 -6.51 22.54 1.47
CA TYR A 251 -5.23 23.03 1.94
C TYR A 251 -4.26 23.35 0.79
N TRP A 252 -4.20 22.46 -0.21
CA TRP A 252 -3.35 22.66 -1.39
C TRP A 252 -3.77 23.91 -2.18
N GLN A 253 -5.07 24.10 -2.37
CA GLN A 253 -5.60 25.29 -3.02
C GLN A 253 -5.28 26.54 -2.22
N ASP A 254 -5.40 26.53 -0.89
CA ASP A 254 -5.03 27.69 -0.06
C ASP A 254 -3.57 28.10 -0.28
N LEU A 255 -2.62 27.14 -0.36
CA LEU A 255 -1.22 27.44 -0.68
C LEU A 255 -1.06 28.12 -2.04
N ILE A 256 -1.86 27.73 -3.04
CA ILE A 256 -1.87 28.36 -4.37
C ILE A 256 -2.45 29.77 -4.28
N HIS A 257 -3.57 29.94 -3.57
CA HIS A 257 -4.30 31.21 -3.45
C HIS A 257 -3.52 32.27 -2.66
N LEU A 258 -2.63 31.87 -1.74
CA LEU A 258 -1.71 32.80 -1.07
C LEU A 258 -0.86 33.60 -2.08
N ASN A 259 -0.63 33.06 -3.29
CA ASN A 259 0.20 33.66 -4.33
C ASN A 259 1.59 34.09 -3.83
N THR A 260 2.08 33.39 -2.80
CA THR A 260 3.41 33.54 -2.23
C THR A 260 4.22 32.30 -2.57
N THR A 261 5.55 32.44 -2.62
CA THR A 261 6.39 31.25 -2.73
C THR A 261 6.39 30.52 -1.41
N VAL A 262 6.17 29.21 -1.49
CA VAL A 262 6.32 28.27 -0.38
C VAL A 262 7.59 27.46 -0.60
N VAL A 263 8.31 27.14 0.47
CA VAL A 263 9.41 26.18 0.44
C VAL A 263 9.16 25.09 1.47
N PHE A 264 9.11 23.84 1.00
CA PHE A 264 9.11 22.67 1.87
C PHE A 264 10.56 22.38 2.28
N GLU A 265 10.84 22.40 3.59
CA GLU A 265 12.20 22.13 4.07
C GLU A 265 12.69 20.76 3.66
N ARG A 266 11.86 19.75 3.94
CA ARG A 266 12.00 18.40 3.41
C ARG A 266 10.63 17.91 2.97
N SER A 267 10.56 17.39 1.76
CA SER A 267 9.34 16.78 1.24
C SER A 267 9.63 15.54 0.44
N MET A 268 8.68 14.61 0.40
CA MET A 268 8.65 13.57 -0.63
C MET A 268 7.54 13.91 -1.62
N LEU A 269 7.83 13.88 -2.92
CA LEU A 269 6.82 13.90 -3.97
C LEU A 269 6.53 12.48 -4.42
N ILE A 270 5.25 12.11 -4.38
CA ILE A 270 4.76 10.79 -4.76
C ILE A 270 3.80 10.94 -5.94
N ASN A 271 4.04 10.17 -7.01
CA ASN A 271 3.17 10.11 -8.17
C ASN A 271 3.19 8.72 -8.82
N ARG A 272 2.02 8.08 -8.89
CA ARG A 272 1.80 6.73 -9.42
C ARG A 272 2.12 6.61 -10.90
N GLU A 273 1.63 7.54 -11.71
CA GLU A 273 1.86 7.52 -13.15
C GLU A 273 3.37 7.58 -13.46
N THR A 274 4.09 8.46 -12.77
CA THR A 274 5.55 8.52 -12.80
C THR A 274 6.20 7.23 -12.32
N ALA A 275 5.68 6.61 -11.26
CA ALA A 275 6.22 5.35 -10.74
C ALA A 275 6.15 4.20 -11.75
N HIS A 276 5.08 4.15 -12.54
CA HIS A 276 4.90 3.18 -13.62
C HIS A 276 5.83 3.41 -14.83
N ARG A 277 6.53 4.54 -14.92
CA ARG A 277 7.53 4.80 -15.96
C ARG A 277 8.87 4.08 -15.71
N HIS A 278 9.10 3.56 -14.51
CA HIS A 278 10.26 2.68 -14.26
C HIS A 278 10.11 1.36 -15.05
N PRO A 279 11.18 0.76 -15.59
CA PRO A 279 11.10 -0.50 -16.35
C PRO A 279 10.41 -1.66 -15.61
N PHE A 280 10.57 -1.75 -14.28
CA PHE A 280 9.86 -2.75 -13.48
C PHE A 280 8.35 -2.47 -13.34
N GLY A 281 7.89 -1.25 -13.63
CA GLY A 281 6.48 -0.88 -13.67
C GLY A 281 5.71 -1.68 -14.72
N SER A 282 6.31 -2.00 -15.86
CA SER A 282 5.70 -2.86 -16.89
C SER A 282 5.92 -4.36 -16.64
N LYS A 283 6.91 -4.73 -15.83
CA LYS A 283 7.16 -6.13 -15.44
C LYS A 283 6.20 -6.61 -14.35
N TRP A 284 6.01 -5.80 -13.31
CA TRP A 284 5.24 -6.16 -12.12
C TRP A 284 3.89 -5.47 -12.03
N PHE A 285 3.66 -4.41 -12.80
CA PHE A 285 2.41 -3.62 -12.80
C PHE A 285 2.08 -3.04 -11.43
N LYS A 286 3.10 -2.63 -10.67
CA LYS A 286 2.96 -2.01 -9.34
C LYS A 286 3.70 -0.69 -9.24
N MET A 287 3.10 0.23 -8.51
CA MET A 287 3.66 1.54 -8.23
C MET A 287 5.00 1.43 -7.48
N ILE A 288 5.10 0.48 -6.54
CA ILE A 288 6.33 0.26 -5.76
C ILE A 288 7.45 -0.44 -6.52
N ALA A 289 7.22 -0.86 -7.77
CA ALA A 289 8.18 -1.67 -8.51
C ALA A 289 9.56 -0.99 -8.63
N GLY A 290 9.58 0.30 -8.96
CA GLY A 290 10.81 1.07 -9.06
C GLY A 290 11.55 1.22 -7.73
N THR A 291 10.83 1.28 -6.61
CA THR A 291 11.44 1.46 -5.27
C THR A 291 12.32 0.27 -4.86
N MET A 292 12.17 -0.89 -5.51
CA MET A 292 12.99 -2.07 -5.25
C MET A 292 14.45 -1.92 -5.71
N THR A 293 14.76 -0.92 -6.55
CA THR A 293 16.15 -0.59 -6.93
C THR A 293 16.85 0.33 -5.93
N VAL A 294 16.10 0.93 -5.02
CA VAL A 294 16.63 1.76 -3.93
C VAL A 294 16.97 0.86 -2.75
N SER A 295 18.20 0.99 -2.22
CA SER A 295 18.60 0.28 -1.01
C SER A 295 17.89 0.85 0.21
N ALA A 296 17.52 -0.02 1.14
CA ALA A 296 16.97 0.35 2.43
C ALA A 296 17.44 -0.69 3.47
N PRO A 297 17.58 -0.30 4.75
CA PRO A 297 17.92 -1.23 5.82
C PRO A 297 16.95 -2.41 5.91
N GLU A 298 17.41 -3.60 6.30
CA GLU A 298 16.64 -4.85 6.19
C GLU A 298 15.28 -4.84 6.91
N ASP A 299 15.19 -4.23 8.10
CA ASP A 299 13.94 -4.05 8.84
C ASP A 299 13.47 -2.59 8.82
N TYR A 300 13.63 -1.91 7.67
CA TYR A 300 13.23 -0.50 7.53
C TYR A 300 11.76 -0.26 7.90
N TRP A 301 10.88 -1.25 7.76
CA TRP A 301 9.46 -1.14 8.10
C TRP A 301 9.17 -1.18 9.61
N ALA A 302 10.14 -1.58 10.45
CA ALA A 302 9.95 -1.75 11.89
C ALA A 302 9.33 -0.53 12.58
N PRO A 303 9.75 0.72 12.31
CA PRO A 303 9.18 1.88 13.00
C PRO A 303 7.67 2.03 12.76
N ILE A 304 7.21 1.80 11.52
CA ILE A 304 5.78 1.88 11.17
C ILE A 304 5.00 0.74 11.86
N ARG A 305 5.52 -0.49 11.80
CA ARG A 305 4.92 -1.66 12.44
C ARG A 305 4.81 -1.49 13.96
N LYS A 306 5.89 -1.02 14.60
CA LYS A 306 5.97 -0.75 16.05
C LYS A 306 5.00 0.36 16.45
N ALA A 307 4.98 1.49 15.73
CA ALA A 307 4.05 2.59 16.03
C ALA A 307 2.58 2.15 15.99
N LEU A 308 2.20 1.36 14.99
CA LEU A 308 0.85 0.80 14.91
C LEU A 308 0.52 -0.10 16.11
N ALA A 309 1.42 -1.05 16.41
CA ALA A 309 1.24 -2.02 17.47
C ALA A 309 1.20 -1.35 18.86
N GLU A 310 2.10 -0.43 19.13
CA GLU A 310 2.12 0.32 20.40
C GLU A 310 0.85 1.14 20.59
N ASN A 311 0.41 1.89 19.58
CA ASN A 311 -0.75 2.77 19.72
C ASN A 311 -2.09 2.02 19.76
N LEU A 312 -2.22 0.87 19.07
CA LEU A 312 -3.48 0.09 19.06
C LEU A 312 -3.52 -1.04 20.10
N LEU A 313 -2.39 -1.67 20.38
CA LEU A 313 -2.31 -2.85 21.25
C LEU A 313 -1.71 -2.53 22.61
N GLY A 314 -0.92 -1.46 22.73
CA GLY A 314 -0.17 -1.13 23.94
C GLY A 314 1.10 -1.96 24.14
N TYR A 315 1.53 -2.73 23.14
CA TYR A 315 2.74 -3.54 23.16
C TYR A 315 3.25 -3.83 21.75
N ILE A 316 4.52 -4.22 21.64
CA ILE A 316 5.12 -4.72 20.39
C ILE A 316 5.25 -6.24 20.51
N PRO A 317 4.57 -7.02 19.65
CA PRO A 317 4.80 -8.46 19.58
C PRO A 317 6.10 -8.76 18.83
N GLU A 318 6.90 -9.66 19.38
CA GLU A 318 8.14 -10.14 18.79
C GLU A 318 8.11 -11.67 18.69
N LEU A 319 8.77 -12.25 17.69
CA LEU A 319 8.88 -13.70 17.56
C LEU A 319 10.22 -14.19 18.11
N ASP A 320 10.21 -15.33 18.79
CA ASP A 320 11.44 -16.06 19.09
C ASP A 320 11.96 -16.81 17.86
N VAL A 321 13.10 -17.49 18.02
CA VAL A 321 13.75 -18.29 16.95
C VAL A 321 12.88 -19.44 16.44
N ASN A 322 11.88 -19.87 17.21
CA ASN A 322 10.94 -20.91 16.81
C ASN A 322 9.70 -20.33 16.12
N GLY A 323 9.53 -19.01 16.11
CA GLY A 323 8.37 -18.32 15.58
C GLY A 323 7.23 -18.17 16.59
N ALA A 324 7.44 -18.49 17.86
CA ALA A 324 6.46 -18.26 18.92
C ALA A 324 6.48 -16.79 19.37
N VAL A 325 5.33 -16.25 19.75
CA VAL A 325 5.20 -14.86 20.17
C VAL A 325 5.75 -14.70 21.58
N THR A 326 6.65 -13.74 21.72
CA THR A 326 7.20 -13.27 22.98
C THR A 326 6.62 -11.91 23.34
N GLY A 327 6.66 -11.54 24.62
CA GLY A 327 6.14 -10.27 25.11
C GLY A 327 5.78 -10.31 26.60
N PRO A 328 5.15 -9.25 27.11
CA PRO A 328 4.74 -9.18 28.50
C PRO A 328 3.75 -10.30 28.87
N THR A 329 4.14 -11.18 29.80
CA THR A 329 3.28 -12.27 30.31
C THR A 329 2.05 -11.76 31.07
N THR A 330 2.02 -10.46 31.42
CA THR A 330 0.88 -9.79 32.05
C THR A 330 -0.29 -9.59 31.09
N ILE A 331 -0.09 -9.75 29.78
CA ILE A 331 -1.14 -9.60 28.76
C ILE A 331 -1.63 -11.01 28.37
N PRO A 332 -2.86 -11.40 28.75
CA PRO A 332 -3.39 -12.73 28.45
C PRO A 332 -3.43 -13.03 26.95
N GLY A 333 -2.95 -14.21 26.56
CA GLY A 333 -2.96 -14.67 25.16
C GLY A 333 -1.99 -13.91 24.23
N LEU A 334 -1.07 -13.12 24.77
CA LEU A 334 0.01 -12.52 24.00
C LEU A 334 1.13 -13.53 23.73
N VAL A 335 1.71 -14.07 24.80
CA VAL A 335 2.80 -15.04 24.71
C VAL A 335 2.23 -16.36 24.22
N THR A 336 2.77 -16.88 23.13
CA THR A 336 2.43 -18.22 22.64
C THR A 336 3.57 -19.17 22.94
N THR A 337 3.26 -20.46 23.05
CA THR A 337 4.30 -21.50 23.18
C THR A 337 4.65 -22.13 21.83
N LYS A 338 3.92 -21.75 20.79
CA LYS A 338 3.99 -22.31 19.45
C LYS A 338 3.83 -21.21 18.39
N PRO A 339 4.34 -21.45 17.18
CA PRO A 339 4.04 -20.63 16.01
C PRO A 339 2.54 -20.48 15.77
N VAL A 340 2.14 -19.34 15.24
CA VAL A 340 0.74 -19.06 14.88
C VAL A 340 0.58 -19.09 13.37
N VAL A 341 -0.33 -19.94 12.90
CA VAL A 341 -0.75 -20.02 11.50
C VAL A 341 -2.12 -19.36 11.37
N THR A 342 -2.20 -18.31 10.58
CA THR A 342 -3.43 -17.57 10.32
C THR A 342 -3.89 -17.78 8.89
N TYR A 343 -4.99 -18.51 8.70
CA TYR A 343 -5.66 -18.61 7.40
C TYR A 343 -6.75 -17.54 7.29
N ILE A 344 -6.47 -16.49 6.52
CA ILE A 344 -7.44 -15.44 6.21
C ILE A 344 -8.51 -16.02 5.29
N SER A 345 -9.63 -16.45 5.89
CA SER A 345 -10.76 -17.00 5.17
C SER A 345 -11.42 -15.92 4.35
N ARG A 346 -11.89 -16.30 3.16
CA ARG A 346 -12.68 -15.44 2.27
C ARG A 346 -14.01 -16.05 1.89
N GLN A 347 -14.48 -17.08 2.59
CA GLN A 347 -15.75 -17.75 2.23
C GLN A 347 -16.96 -16.81 2.30
N GLY A 348 -16.88 -15.72 3.06
CA GLY A 348 -17.88 -14.64 3.12
C GLY A 348 -17.82 -13.61 1.97
N ALA A 349 -16.83 -13.70 1.06
CA ALA A 349 -16.56 -12.70 0.04
C ALA A 349 -16.75 -13.24 -1.39
N GLY A 350 -16.72 -12.33 -2.38
CA GLY A 350 -16.88 -12.66 -3.80
C GLY A 350 -15.67 -13.31 -4.49
N ARG A 351 -14.52 -13.37 -3.80
CA ARG A 351 -13.31 -14.07 -4.26
C ARG A 351 -12.91 -15.09 -3.22
N ARG A 352 -13.07 -16.38 -3.52
CA ARG A 352 -13.02 -17.45 -2.52
C ARG A 352 -12.73 -18.82 -3.12
N LEU A 353 -12.43 -19.77 -2.25
CA LEU A 353 -12.25 -21.17 -2.61
C LEU A 353 -13.59 -21.83 -2.89
N THR A 354 -13.56 -23.00 -3.55
CA THR A 354 -14.69 -23.92 -3.49
C THR A 354 -14.95 -24.37 -2.04
N ASP A 355 -16.18 -24.73 -1.70
CA ASP A 355 -16.49 -25.16 -0.32
C ASP A 355 -15.71 -26.43 0.06
N LYS A 356 -15.58 -27.37 -0.87
CA LYS A 356 -14.80 -28.60 -0.67
C LYS A 356 -13.33 -28.30 -0.39
N ASP A 357 -12.71 -27.42 -1.18
CA ASP A 357 -11.28 -27.12 -1.01
C ASP A 357 -11.04 -26.26 0.23
N HIS A 358 -12.00 -25.39 0.59
CA HIS A 358 -11.98 -24.69 1.87
C HIS A 358 -12.01 -25.68 3.05
N GLU A 359 -12.95 -26.61 3.07
CA GLU A 359 -13.07 -27.63 4.12
C GLU A 359 -11.80 -28.49 4.20
N GLY A 360 -11.28 -28.93 3.05
CA GLY A 360 -10.04 -29.71 2.98
C GLY A 360 -8.81 -28.94 3.48
N LEU A 361 -8.71 -27.63 3.18
CA LEU A 361 -7.65 -26.79 3.72
C LEU A 361 -7.80 -26.61 5.24
N VAL A 362 -9.01 -26.33 5.73
CA VAL A 362 -9.28 -26.21 7.17
C VAL A 362 -8.91 -27.49 7.91
N GLU A 363 -9.30 -28.65 7.37
CA GLU A 363 -8.96 -29.95 7.95
C GLU A 363 -7.44 -30.17 8.01
N ALA A 364 -6.73 -29.90 6.91
CA ALA A 364 -5.28 -30.06 6.84
C ALA A 364 -4.54 -29.14 7.85
N LEU A 365 -4.96 -27.87 7.95
CA LEU A 365 -4.38 -26.93 8.92
C LEU A 365 -4.66 -27.35 10.37
N ARG A 366 -5.90 -27.74 10.69
CA ARG A 366 -6.26 -28.26 12.02
C ARG A 366 -5.54 -29.58 12.34
N GLY A 367 -5.12 -30.34 11.34
CA GLY A 367 -4.22 -31.48 11.51
C GLY A 367 -2.89 -31.07 12.15
N LEU A 368 -2.25 -30.02 11.64
CA LEU A 368 -0.99 -29.49 12.19
C LEU A 368 -1.13 -29.05 13.66
N GLU A 369 -2.26 -28.43 13.99
CA GLU A 369 -2.58 -28.03 15.37
C GLU A 369 -2.75 -29.24 16.30
N LYS A 370 -3.45 -30.29 15.85
CA LYS A 370 -3.62 -31.55 16.62
C LYS A 370 -2.30 -32.26 16.87
N GLU A 371 -1.38 -32.20 15.92
CA GLU A 371 -0.01 -32.71 16.07
C GLU A 371 0.84 -31.84 17.01
N GLY A 372 0.36 -30.65 17.33
CA GLY A 372 0.98 -29.75 18.28
C GLY A 372 2.06 -28.86 17.67
N LEU A 373 2.13 -28.73 16.34
CA LEU A 373 3.15 -27.92 15.66
C LEU A 373 2.90 -26.42 15.73
N CYS A 374 1.64 -26.00 15.72
CA CYS A 374 1.25 -24.59 15.71
C CYS A 374 -0.13 -24.39 16.33
N GLU A 375 -0.49 -23.13 16.55
CA GLU A 375 -1.86 -22.68 16.81
C GLU A 375 -2.48 -22.21 15.49
N VAL A 376 -3.76 -22.53 15.24
CA VAL A 376 -4.43 -22.20 13.97
C VAL A 376 -5.61 -21.24 14.17
N HIS A 377 -5.55 -20.10 13.50
CA HIS A 377 -6.63 -19.11 13.45
C HIS A 377 -7.18 -18.99 12.03
N ILE A 378 -8.51 -18.93 11.91
CA ILE A 378 -9.19 -18.87 10.60
C ILE A 378 -10.18 -17.70 10.58
N PRO A 379 -9.69 -16.46 10.63
CA PRO A 379 -10.54 -15.28 10.69
C PRO A 379 -11.25 -14.99 9.36
N LEU A 380 -12.39 -14.29 9.47
CA LEU A 380 -12.92 -13.42 8.41
C LEU A 380 -12.57 -11.99 8.81
N MET A 381 -11.55 -11.40 8.19
CA MET A 381 -10.97 -10.12 8.62
C MET A 381 -12.01 -8.99 8.67
N GLU A 382 -12.95 -8.97 7.73
CA GLU A 382 -14.02 -7.98 7.65
C GLU A 382 -15.02 -8.05 8.83
N ARG A 383 -14.96 -9.10 9.66
CA ARG A 383 -15.80 -9.26 10.86
C ARG A 383 -15.04 -8.97 12.15
N MET A 384 -13.75 -8.66 12.06
CA MET A 384 -12.90 -8.39 13.21
C MET A 384 -12.87 -6.90 13.52
N SER A 385 -12.68 -6.58 14.81
CA SER A 385 -12.38 -5.21 15.21
C SER A 385 -11.05 -4.76 14.59
N LEU A 386 -10.83 -3.45 14.44
CA LEU A 386 -9.55 -2.92 13.95
C LEU A 386 -8.38 -3.38 14.82
N GLN A 387 -8.58 -3.46 16.13
CA GLN A 387 -7.57 -3.94 17.07
C GLN A 387 -7.22 -5.40 16.79
N ASP A 388 -8.21 -6.27 16.60
CA ASP A 388 -7.98 -7.68 16.31
C ASP A 388 -7.37 -7.90 14.92
N GLN A 389 -7.73 -7.07 13.94
CA GLN A 389 -7.14 -7.09 12.60
C GLN A 389 -5.63 -6.79 12.62
N ILE A 390 -5.12 -6.15 13.67
CA ILE A 390 -3.68 -5.96 13.89
C ILE A 390 -3.11 -7.01 14.84
N ALA A 391 -3.80 -7.29 15.95
CA ALA A 391 -3.32 -8.21 16.97
C ALA A 391 -3.05 -9.62 16.44
N LEU A 392 -3.86 -10.12 15.51
CA LEU A 392 -3.69 -11.45 14.97
C LEU A 392 -2.53 -11.55 13.95
N PRO A 393 -2.42 -10.70 12.91
CA PRO A 393 -1.25 -10.68 12.04
C PRO A 393 0.05 -10.41 12.79
N ALA A 394 0.04 -9.52 13.78
CA ALA A 394 1.23 -9.18 14.56
C ALA A 394 1.75 -10.33 15.44
N LYS A 395 0.93 -11.36 15.65
CA LYS A 395 1.29 -12.63 16.32
C LYS A 395 1.59 -13.76 15.34
N SER A 396 1.28 -13.57 14.06
CA SER A 396 1.32 -14.64 13.07
C SER A 396 2.76 -14.94 12.67
N THR A 397 3.10 -16.22 12.59
CA THR A 397 4.33 -16.72 11.97
C THR A 397 4.10 -17.00 10.49
N ILE A 398 2.92 -17.55 10.15
CA ILE A 398 2.56 -17.86 8.78
C ILE A 398 1.15 -17.33 8.49
N ILE A 399 1.00 -16.56 7.42
CA ILE A 399 -0.30 -16.14 6.90
C ILE A 399 -0.61 -16.95 5.62
N VAL A 400 -1.80 -17.51 5.56
CA VAL A 400 -2.34 -18.22 4.38
C VAL A 400 -3.57 -17.48 3.89
N GLY A 401 -3.76 -17.36 2.59
CA GLY A 401 -5.01 -16.80 2.06
C GLY A 401 -5.10 -16.83 0.55
N VAL A 402 -6.33 -16.71 0.04
CA VAL A 402 -6.59 -16.46 -1.37
C VAL A 402 -6.13 -15.04 -1.72
N HIS A 403 -5.45 -14.89 -2.86
CA HIS A 403 -4.99 -13.62 -3.40
C HIS A 403 -6.01 -12.47 -3.19
N GLY A 404 -5.59 -11.40 -2.51
CA GLY A 404 -6.35 -10.16 -2.34
C GLY A 404 -6.25 -9.54 -0.93
N ASN A 405 -6.97 -8.44 -0.71
CA ASN A 405 -6.65 -7.42 0.31
C ASN A 405 -6.42 -7.90 1.74
N GLY A 406 -6.99 -9.05 2.12
CA GLY A 406 -6.71 -9.66 3.42
C GLY A 406 -5.21 -9.85 3.63
N LEU A 407 -4.48 -10.24 2.58
CA LEU A 407 -3.04 -10.47 2.62
C LEU A 407 -2.19 -9.20 2.76
N THR A 408 -2.77 -7.99 2.63
CA THR A 408 -2.06 -6.74 2.96
C THR A 408 -1.69 -6.68 4.45
N HIS A 409 -2.43 -7.38 5.32
CA HIS A 409 -2.12 -7.46 6.75
C HIS A 409 -0.77 -8.09 7.08
N GLN A 410 -0.11 -8.75 6.11
CA GLN A 410 1.26 -9.23 6.28
C GLN A 410 2.27 -8.11 6.62
N LEU A 411 1.95 -6.84 6.28
CA LEU A 411 2.75 -5.68 6.67
C LEU A 411 2.88 -5.54 8.19
N TRP A 412 1.95 -6.12 8.94
CA TRP A 412 1.93 -6.09 10.40
C TRP A 412 2.53 -7.35 11.02
N MET A 413 2.82 -8.36 10.19
CA MET A 413 3.44 -9.59 10.62
C MET A 413 4.93 -9.35 10.92
N PRO A 414 5.44 -9.78 12.08
CA PRO A 414 6.86 -9.64 12.42
C PRO A 414 7.74 -10.50 11.49
N PRO A 415 8.93 -10.00 11.10
CA PRO A 415 9.91 -10.79 10.36
C PRO A 415 10.58 -11.82 11.27
N SER A 416 10.93 -12.97 10.70
CA SER A 416 11.74 -14.02 11.30
C SER A 416 12.15 -15.00 10.22
N ASP A 417 13.10 -15.89 10.51
CA ASP A 417 13.47 -16.98 9.60
C ASP A 417 12.32 -17.97 9.33
N ARG A 418 11.23 -17.90 10.10
CA ARG A 418 10.00 -18.70 9.94
C ARG A 418 8.89 -17.93 9.23
N SER A 419 8.97 -16.61 9.20
CA SER A 419 7.91 -15.73 8.71
C SER A 419 7.59 -16.01 7.25
N THR A 420 6.36 -16.47 6.98
CA THR A 420 5.96 -16.95 5.65
C THR A 420 4.56 -16.46 5.25
N VAL A 421 4.37 -16.10 3.99
CA VAL A 421 3.06 -15.84 3.38
C VAL A 421 2.80 -16.88 2.29
N ILE A 422 1.65 -17.55 2.37
CA ILE A 422 1.19 -18.54 1.40
C ILE A 422 -0.06 -17.98 0.71
N GLU A 423 0.09 -17.66 -0.56
CA GLU A 423 -0.92 -17.01 -1.38
C GLU A 423 -1.50 -17.99 -2.39
N ILE A 424 -2.83 -18.18 -2.34
CA ILE A 424 -3.55 -19.13 -3.19
C ILE A 424 -4.12 -18.40 -4.41
N PHE A 425 -3.86 -18.96 -5.59
CA PHE A 425 -4.26 -18.43 -6.89
C PHE A 425 -5.16 -19.41 -7.66
N ASP A 426 -6.00 -18.87 -8.55
CA ASP A 426 -6.67 -19.67 -9.59
C ASP A 426 -5.64 -20.12 -10.64
N PRO A 427 -5.38 -21.43 -10.81
CA PRO A 427 -4.34 -21.89 -11.73
C PRO A 427 -4.67 -21.55 -13.21
N PRO A 428 -3.69 -21.16 -14.04
CA PRO A 428 -2.28 -20.91 -13.73
C PRO A 428 -1.96 -19.41 -13.49
N SER A 429 -2.81 -18.68 -12.77
CA SER A 429 -2.59 -17.25 -12.49
C SER A 429 -1.40 -16.97 -11.58
N TYR A 430 -0.78 -15.82 -11.76
CA TYR A 430 0.26 -15.30 -10.87
C TYR A 430 0.32 -13.78 -10.95
N THR A 431 0.51 -13.12 -9.80
CA THR A 431 0.70 -11.67 -9.71
C THR A 431 1.69 -11.32 -8.62
N PHE A 432 2.28 -10.13 -8.70
CA PHE A 432 3.28 -9.67 -7.73
C PHE A 432 2.72 -9.01 -6.48
N ASP A 433 1.40 -8.77 -6.42
CA ASP A 433 0.76 -7.93 -5.40
C ASP A 433 1.24 -8.23 -3.98
N TYR A 434 1.06 -9.44 -3.49
CA TYR A 434 1.38 -9.76 -2.09
C TYR A 434 2.79 -10.35 -1.94
N GLU A 435 3.38 -10.82 -3.03
CA GLU A 435 4.77 -11.29 -3.07
C GLU A 435 5.75 -10.14 -2.84
N ILE A 436 5.53 -8.98 -3.48
CA ILE A 436 6.40 -7.82 -3.31
C ILE A 436 6.30 -7.25 -1.89
N LEU A 437 5.12 -7.36 -1.24
CA LEU A 437 4.99 -7.02 0.18
C LEU A 437 5.81 -7.99 1.02
N SER A 438 5.70 -9.30 0.77
CA SER A 438 6.45 -10.32 1.51
C SER A 438 7.95 -10.06 1.45
N ARG A 439 8.47 -9.77 0.25
CA ARG A 439 9.89 -9.41 0.07
C ARG A 439 10.31 -8.20 0.87
N ASN A 440 9.50 -7.16 0.87
CA ASN A 440 9.81 -5.94 1.62
C ASN A 440 9.78 -6.15 3.13
N MET A 441 8.97 -7.09 3.61
CA MET A 441 8.87 -7.43 5.02
C MET A 441 9.86 -8.51 5.46
N GLY A 442 10.68 -9.07 4.57
CA GLY A 442 11.57 -10.19 4.88
C GLY A 442 10.85 -11.54 5.04
N HIS A 443 9.60 -11.65 4.58
CA HIS A 443 8.83 -12.88 4.64
C HIS A 443 9.17 -13.78 3.45
N ARG A 444 9.19 -15.10 3.67
CA ARG A 444 9.20 -16.05 2.56
C ARG A 444 7.81 -16.09 1.92
N HIS A 445 7.74 -16.09 0.59
CA HIS A 445 6.47 -16.17 -0.15
C HIS A 445 6.34 -17.49 -0.90
N TYR A 446 5.14 -18.07 -0.86
CA TYR A 446 4.73 -19.19 -1.71
C TYR A 446 3.44 -18.81 -2.43
N GLY A 447 3.48 -18.80 -3.76
CA GLY A 447 2.28 -18.87 -4.60
C GLY A 447 1.81 -20.31 -4.73
N VAL A 448 0.53 -20.57 -4.52
CA VAL A 448 -0.07 -21.91 -4.60
C VAL A 448 -1.09 -21.93 -5.72
N GLN A 449 -0.85 -22.79 -6.71
CA GLN A 449 -1.77 -23.12 -7.79
C GLN A 449 -2.24 -24.55 -7.60
N ASN A 450 -3.37 -24.72 -6.91
CA ASN A 450 -3.89 -26.02 -6.47
C ASN A 450 -2.90 -26.80 -5.57
N ASP A 451 -2.10 -27.69 -6.15
CA ASP A 451 -1.07 -28.52 -5.51
C ASP A 451 0.36 -28.14 -5.92
N THR A 452 0.50 -27.19 -6.85
CA THR A 452 1.79 -26.68 -7.31
C THR A 452 2.20 -25.45 -6.49
N LEU A 453 3.45 -25.46 -6.00
CA LEU A 453 4.04 -24.37 -5.23
C LEU A 453 5.04 -23.60 -6.08
N LEU A 454 4.93 -22.27 -6.06
CA LEU A 454 5.82 -21.32 -6.70
C LEU A 454 6.49 -20.51 -5.61
N THR A 455 7.82 -20.53 -5.55
CA THR A 455 8.60 -19.70 -4.63
C THR A 455 9.88 -19.29 -5.33
N PHE A 456 10.38 -18.11 -4.99
CA PHE A 456 11.51 -17.51 -5.66
C PHE A 456 12.52 -17.02 -4.62
N PRO A 457 13.82 -17.31 -4.79
CA PRO A 457 14.84 -16.80 -3.87
C PRO A 457 14.99 -15.28 -3.99
N LYS A 458 15.81 -14.70 -3.11
CA LYS A 458 16.18 -13.29 -3.19
C LYS A 458 16.88 -13.02 -4.53
N GLY A 459 16.41 -12.00 -5.26
CA GLY A 459 16.95 -11.63 -6.57
C GLY A 459 16.26 -12.30 -7.77
N GLU A 460 15.46 -13.34 -7.56
CA GLU A 460 14.68 -13.99 -8.63
C GLU A 460 13.20 -13.69 -8.47
N THR A 461 12.46 -13.63 -9.58
CA THR A 461 11.01 -13.39 -9.62
C THR A 461 10.37 -14.19 -10.74
N HIS A 462 9.06 -14.42 -10.67
CA HIS A 462 8.29 -14.95 -11.80
C HIS A 462 8.49 -14.11 -13.09
N GLU A 463 8.28 -14.72 -14.27
CA GLU A 463 8.50 -14.08 -15.59
C GLU A 463 7.39 -13.09 -16.01
N GLY A 464 6.68 -12.49 -15.05
CA GLY A 464 5.59 -11.55 -15.30
C GLY A 464 4.30 -11.91 -14.56
N VAL A 465 3.17 -11.40 -15.06
CA VAL A 465 1.85 -11.63 -14.47
C VAL A 465 0.96 -12.43 -15.43
N ASN A 466 0.08 -13.25 -14.87
CA ASN A 466 -0.92 -13.99 -15.62
C ASN A 466 -2.26 -13.94 -14.88
N TYR A 467 -3.32 -13.54 -15.59
CA TYR A 467 -4.67 -13.43 -15.04
C TYR A 467 -5.60 -14.39 -15.78
N THR A 468 -6.09 -15.42 -15.10
CA THR A 468 -7.14 -16.28 -15.63
C THR A 468 -8.53 -15.63 -15.44
N PRO A 469 -9.55 -16.09 -16.17
CA PRO A 469 -10.94 -15.69 -15.91
C PRO A 469 -11.40 -15.98 -14.48
N GLY A 470 -10.82 -17.00 -13.83
CA GLY A 470 -11.13 -17.39 -12.44
C GLY A 470 -10.34 -16.65 -11.37
N PHE A 471 -9.39 -15.77 -11.73
CA PHE A 471 -8.51 -15.07 -10.79
C PHE A 471 -9.25 -14.31 -9.68
N HIS A 472 -10.39 -13.71 -10.01
CA HIS A 472 -11.28 -13.03 -9.07
C HIS A 472 -12.58 -13.81 -8.78
N GLY A 473 -12.59 -15.11 -9.08
CA GLY A 473 -13.76 -15.97 -9.03
C GLY A 473 -14.07 -16.54 -7.64
N ILE A 474 -15.16 -17.31 -7.59
CA ILE A 474 -15.72 -17.94 -6.38
C ILE A 474 -15.36 -19.43 -6.24
N ALA A 475 -14.48 -19.94 -7.09
CA ALA A 475 -14.20 -21.37 -7.23
C ALA A 475 -12.69 -21.63 -7.39
N ILE A 476 -11.88 -20.91 -6.62
CA ILE A 476 -10.42 -21.05 -6.66
C ILE A 476 -10.03 -22.39 -6.01
N PRO A 477 -9.32 -23.28 -6.71
CA PRO A 477 -8.97 -24.58 -6.17
C PRO A 477 -7.74 -24.52 -5.26
N VAL A 478 -7.69 -25.39 -4.26
CA VAL A 478 -6.49 -25.63 -3.45
C VAL A 478 -6.44 -27.05 -2.92
N TYR A 479 -5.26 -27.66 -2.97
CA TYR A 479 -5.02 -28.93 -2.31
C TYR A 479 -4.45 -28.70 -0.91
N GLY A 480 -5.33 -28.68 0.10
CA GLY A 480 -5.00 -28.42 1.51
C GLY A 480 -3.76 -29.15 2.05
N PRO A 481 -3.56 -30.45 1.77
CA PRO A 481 -2.37 -31.18 2.22
C PRO A 481 -1.03 -30.61 1.71
N ALA A 482 -0.97 -30.07 0.49
CA ALA A 482 0.27 -29.44 -0.01
C ALA A 482 0.62 -28.16 0.77
N VAL A 483 -0.40 -27.37 1.11
CA VAL A 483 -0.24 -26.18 1.95
C VAL A 483 0.23 -26.56 3.35
N ALA A 484 -0.41 -27.56 3.97
CA ALA A 484 -0.05 -28.03 5.30
C ALA A 484 1.37 -28.61 5.37
N GLU A 485 1.79 -29.34 4.35
CA GLU A 485 3.17 -29.86 4.25
C GLU A 485 4.19 -28.72 4.11
N THR A 486 3.88 -27.70 3.31
CA THR A 486 4.73 -26.51 3.20
C THR A 486 4.88 -25.81 4.56
N ILE A 487 3.78 -25.63 5.29
CA ILE A 487 3.81 -25.06 6.64
C ILE A 487 4.67 -25.90 7.58
N ARG A 488 4.47 -27.22 7.58
CA ARG A 488 5.27 -28.14 8.40
C ARG A 488 6.76 -27.97 8.11
N GLN A 489 7.15 -27.95 6.85
CA GLN A 489 8.55 -27.76 6.46
C GLN A 489 9.08 -26.41 6.98
N ARG A 490 8.33 -25.32 6.77
CA ARG A 490 8.71 -23.98 7.25
C ARG A 490 8.86 -23.90 8.76
N LEU A 491 8.03 -24.61 9.53
CA LEU A 491 8.11 -24.61 10.99
C LEU A 491 9.17 -25.56 11.57
N THR A 492 9.60 -26.57 10.80
CA THR A 492 10.50 -27.63 11.30
C THR A 492 11.87 -27.68 10.65
N GLU A 493 12.10 -26.94 9.55
CA GLU A 493 13.42 -26.87 8.91
C GLU A 493 14.48 -26.37 9.89
N ARG A 494 15.74 -26.78 9.74
CA ARG A 494 16.82 -26.23 10.57
C ARG A 494 17.20 -24.86 10.02
N ILE A 495 17.10 -23.84 10.85
CA ILE A 495 17.64 -22.51 10.54
C ILE A 495 19.17 -22.61 10.66
N PRO A 496 19.95 -22.11 9.68
CA PRO A 496 21.41 -22.14 9.67
C PRO A 496 22.09 -21.51 10.88
#